data_AF-A0A9Q3ZCN5-F1
#
_entry.id   AF-A0A9Q3ZCN5-F1
#
_cell.length_a   1.000
_cell.length_b   1.000
_cell.length_c   1.000
_cell.angle_alpha   90.00
_cell.angle_beta   90.00
_cell.angle_gamma   90.00
#
_symmetry.space_group_name_H-M   'P 1'
#
loop_
_entity.id
_entity.type
_entity.pdbx_description
1 polymer ?
#
loop_
_entity_poly.entity_id
_entity_poly.type
_entity_poly.pdbx_seq_one_letter_code
_entity_poly.pdbx_strand_id
1 'polypeptide(L)' 'MKQRKLKVRKGHRDYTLKSKPCSGNPIIPFLLLKGTWLEQAGFTIDTPLSVTVEDGRLSIVRDRCR' A
#
# COMPACT_ATOMS: atom_id res chain seq x y z
N MET A 1 -11.29 18.85 -7.57
CA MET A 1 -10.60 17.63 -7.08
C MET A 1 -10.11 17.88 -5.66
N LYS A 2 -10.39 16.98 -4.70
CA LYS A 2 -9.95 17.14 -3.31
C LYS A 2 -8.58 16.46 -3.14
N GLN A 3 -7.52 17.25 -2.92
CA GLN A 3 -6.19 16.71 -2.64
C GLN A 3 -6.11 16.25 -1.17
N ARG A 4 -5.49 15.09 -0.93
CA ARG A 4 -5.27 14.55 0.42
C ARG A 4 -3.78 14.27 0.60
N LYS A 5 -3.20 14.70 1.73
CA LYS A 5 -1.81 14.40 2.08
C LYS A 5 -1.76 13.08 2.84
N LEU A 6 -1.08 12.09 2.27
CA LEU A 6 -0.81 10.80 2.93
C LEU A 6 0.61 10.81 3.48
N LYS A 7 0.84 10.10 4.60
CA LYS A 7 2.17 10.03 5.23
C LYS A 7 2.65 8.58 5.22
N VAL A 8 3.80 8.36 4.59
CA VAL A 8 4.55 7.09 4.69
C VAL A 8 5.03 6.90 6.12
N ARG A 9 4.86 5.70 6.66
CA ARG A 9 5.26 5.37 8.03
C ARG A 9 6.23 4.19 8.01
N LYS A 10 7.08 4.11 9.04
CA LYS A 10 7.78 2.88 9.39
C LYS A 10 6.79 1.97 10.12
N GLY A 11 6.68 0.72 9.70
CA GLY A 11 5.79 -0.26 10.31
C GLY A 11 6.58 -1.36 10.99
N HIS A 12 6.07 -1.84 12.12
CA HIS A 12 6.45 -3.16 12.61
C HIS A 12 5.56 -4.18 11.89
N ARG A 13 6.17 -5.20 11.28
CA ARG A 13 5.43 -6.29 10.64
C ARG A 13 5.52 -7.49 11.58
N ASP A 14 4.37 -8.12 11.83
CA ASP A 14 4.31 -9.32 12.66
C ASP A 14 5.22 -10.40 12.08
N TYR A 15 5.86 -11.10 13.01
CA TYR A 15 6.90 -12.07 12.78
C TYR A 15 6.41 -13.24 11.91
N THR A 16 7.00 -13.37 10.73
CA THR A 16 6.93 -14.62 9.96
C THR A 16 7.94 -15.58 10.59
N LEU A 17 7.50 -16.78 10.99
CA LEU A 17 8.38 -17.80 11.59
C LEU A 17 9.56 -18.05 10.65
N LYS A 18 10.73 -17.52 11.00
CA LYS A 18 11.92 -17.63 10.17
C LYS A 18 12.48 -19.03 10.29
N SER A 19 12.90 -19.62 9.16
CA SER A 19 13.72 -20.84 9.16
C SER A 19 15.08 -20.65 9.84
N LYS A 20 15.50 -19.40 10.07
CA LYS A 20 16.73 -19.03 10.79
C LYS A 20 16.41 -18.24 12.07
N PRO A 21 16.78 -18.73 13.26
CA PRO A 21 16.73 -17.96 14.49
C PRO A 21 17.62 -16.72 14.37
N CYS A 22 17.24 -15.61 15.02
CA CYS A 22 18.07 -14.42 15.25
C CYS A 22 18.23 -13.36 14.14
N SER A 23 17.53 -13.42 13.00
CA SER A 23 17.42 -12.21 12.15
C SER A 23 16.20 -11.41 12.58
N GLY A 24 16.38 -10.17 13.05
CA GLY A 24 15.26 -9.26 13.31
C GLY A 24 14.42 -9.02 12.04
N ASN A 25 13.15 -8.62 12.19
CA ASN A 25 12.33 -8.24 11.04
C ASN A 25 12.85 -6.92 10.47
N PRO A 26 13.14 -6.84 9.16
CA PRO A 26 13.52 -5.57 8.54
C PRO A 26 12.37 -4.58 8.69
N ILE A 27 12.67 -3.38 9.18
CA ILE A 27 11.73 -2.28 9.25
C ILE A 27 11.56 -1.75 7.82
N ILE A 28 10.41 -2.00 7.22
CA ILE A 28 10.09 -1.57 5.86
C ILE A 28 9.13 -0.36 5.88
N PRO A 29 9.30 0.62 4.98
CA PRO A 29 8.32 1.68 4.80
C PRO A 29 7.03 1.11 4.19
N PHE A 30 5.88 1.67 4.59
CA PHE A 30 4.60 1.32 4.01
C PHE A 30 3.65 2.52 3.95
N LEU A 31 2.65 2.42 3.07
CA LEU A 31 1.56 3.38 2.92
C LEU A 31 0.25 2.71 3.31
N LEU A 32 -0.41 3.24 4.35
CA LEU A 32 -1.75 2.80 4.75
C LEU A 32 -2.79 3.74 4.14
N LEU A 33 -3.61 3.20 3.24
CA LEU A 33 -4.76 3.89 2.66
C LEU A 33 -6.03 3.40 3.36
N LYS A 34 -6.80 4.32 3.97
CA LYS A 34 -8.06 3.99 4.62
C LYS A 34 -9.10 5.10 4.49
N GLY A 35 -10.37 4.71 4.44
CA GLY A 35 -11.53 5.60 4.51
C GLY A 35 -12.49 5.44 3.34
N THR A 36 -13.73 5.88 3.56
CA THR A 36 -14.85 5.81 2.60
C THR A 36 -14.57 6.49 1.25
N TRP A 37 -13.59 7.39 1.20
CA TRP A 37 -13.17 8.05 -0.04
C TRP A 37 -12.54 7.08 -1.06
N LEU A 38 -12.02 5.93 -0.62
CA LEU A 38 -11.50 4.90 -1.52
C LEU A 38 -12.64 4.24 -2.30
N GLU A 39 -13.71 3.84 -1.61
CA GLU A 39 -14.93 3.30 -2.22
C GLU A 39 -15.57 4.31 -3.17
N GLN A 40 -15.68 5.57 -2.75
CA GLN A 40 -16.19 6.67 -3.61
C GLN A 40 -15.33 6.88 -4.87
N ALA A 41 -14.04 6.54 -4.82
CA ALA A 41 -13.13 6.60 -5.97
C ALA A 41 -13.11 5.28 -6.78
N GLY A 42 -13.93 4.30 -6.40
CA GLY A 42 -14.08 3.00 -7.05
C GLY A 42 -13.06 1.94 -6.62
N PHE A 43 -12.25 2.19 -5.59
CA PHE A 43 -11.31 1.21 -5.02
C PHE A 43 -12.03 0.34 -3.98
N THR A 44 -13.06 -0.39 -4.42
CA THR A 44 -13.81 -1.32 -3.56
C THR A 44 -13.00 -2.60 -3.33
N ILE A 45 -13.42 -3.40 -2.35
CA ILE A 45 -12.85 -4.74 -2.10
C ILE A 45 -12.85 -5.54 -3.41
N ASP A 46 -11.79 -6.32 -3.62
CA ASP A 46 -11.55 -7.15 -4.82
C ASP A 46 -11.40 -6.40 -6.15
N THR A 47 -11.34 -5.07 -6.15
CA THR A 47 -11.00 -4.30 -7.36
C THR A 47 -9.55 -4.58 -7.76
N PRO A 48 -9.27 -5.11 -8.96
CA PRO A 48 -7.91 -5.31 -9.43
C PRO A 48 -7.19 -3.97 -9.61
N LEU A 49 -5.92 -3.90 -9.22
CA LEU A 49 -5.14 -2.66 -9.23
C LEU A 49 -3.84 -2.84 -10.02
N SER A 50 -3.48 -1.83 -10.80
CA SER A 50 -2.16 -1.68 -11.38
C SER A 50 -1.34 -0.69 -10.54
N VAL A 51 -0.13 -1.08 -10.17
CA VAL A 51 0.81 -0.24 -9.45
C VAL A 51 2.03 -0.01 -10.32
N THR A 52 2.35 1.25 -10.60
CA THR A 52 3.61 1.62 -11.24
C THR A 52 4.52 2.36 -10.26
N VAL A 53 5.81 2.04 -10.34
CA VAL A 53 6.86 2.61 -9.50
C VAL A 53 7.87 3.30 -10.43
N GLU A 54 8.09 4.57 -10.18
CA GLU A 54 9.07 5.40 -10.87
C GLU A 54 9.85 6.20 -9.82
N ASP A 55 10.90 6.91 -10.26
CA ASP A 55 11.68 7.74 -9.35
C ASP A 55 10.79 8.80 -8.67
N GLY A 56 10.75 8.76 -7.33
CA GLY A 56 9.92 9.62 -6.50
C GLY A 56 8.39 9.47 -6.67
N ARG A 57 7.89 8.52 -7.47
CA ARG A 57 6.46 8.42 -7.81
C ARG A 57 5.91 6.99 -7.69
N LEU A 58 4.82 6.87 -6.93
CA LEU A 58 3.97 5.69 -6.89
C LEU A 58 2.61 6.05 -7.49
N SER A 59 2.20 5.35 -8.55
CA SER A 59 0.86 5.49 -9.13
C SER A 59 0.05 4.22 -8.87
N ILE A 60 -1.13 4.38 -8.28
CA ILE A 60 -2.08 3.30 -8.04
C ILE A 60 -3.32 3.59 -8.87
N VAL A 61 -3.61 2.72 -9.82
CA VAL A 61 -4.72 2.87 -10.75
C VAL A 61 -5.58 1.61 -10.68
N ARG A 62 -6.90 1.78 -10.75
CA ARG A 62 -7.80 0.64 -10.89
C ARG A 62 -7.56 0.02 -12.25
N ASP A 63 -7.31 -1.28 -12.27
CA ASP A 63 -7.26 -1.99 -13.53
C ASP A 63 -8.67 -2.00 -14.11
N ARG A 64 -8.84 -1.40 -15.28
CA ARG A 64 -10.11 -1.48 -15.98
C ARG A 64 -10.02 -2.75 -16.80
N CYS A 65 -10.59 -3.85 -16.30
CA CYS A 65 -11.00 -4.93 -17.19
C CYS A 65 -11.82 -4.28 -18.31
N ARG A 66 -11.30 -4.40 -19.53
CA ARG A 66 -11.92 -3.85 -20.74
C ARG A 66 -13.16 -4.64 -21.10
#